data_AF-A0A524HRY5-F1
#
_entry.id   AF-A0A524HRY5-F1
#
_cell.length_a   1.000
_cell.length_b   1.000
_cell.length_c   1.000
_cell.angle_alpha   90.00
_cell.angle_beta   90.00
_cell.angle_gamma   90.00
#
_symmetry.space_group_name_H-M   'P 1'
#
loop_
_entity.id
_entity.type
_entity.pdbx_description
1 polymer ?
#
loop_
_entity_poly.entity_id
_entity_poly.type
_entity_poly.pdbx_seq_one_letter_code
_entity_poly.pdbx_strand_id
1 'polypeptide(L)'
;MVGREAPGPDMKARIIHGVMLGATIAVPTILATVRLLAGSTGTEQPARILAVIAPAAAGLAVVVSLMLRGRLASQPASAGRDAWWTANLGTAVALWSLAEGTGLLAGVAYFLTGNLPAALLAFAIAILLLLMYAPSRLGE
;
A
#
# COMPACT_ATOMS: atom_id res chain seq x y z
N MET A 1 32.10 -22.69 -0.04
CA MET A 1 30.85 -21.99 0.30
C MET A 1 30.94 -20.58 -0.27
N VAL A 2 30.26 -20.31 -1.38
CA VAL A 2 30.24 -18.97 -1.99
C VAL A 2 29.40 -18.09 -1.06
N GLY A 3 30.04 -17.10 -0.43
CA GLY A 3 29.34 -16.14 0.42
C GLY A 3 28.35 -15.36 -0.43
N ARG A 4 27.06 -15.52 -0.18
CA ARG A 4 26.03 -14.65 -0.77
C ARG A 4 26.28 -13.25 -0.19
N GLU A 5 26.78 -12.33 -1.00
CA GLU A 5 26.80 -10.92 -0.64
C GLU A 5 25.37 -10.48 -0.28
N ALA A 6 25.24 -9.70 0.80
CA ALA A 6 23.93 -9.23 1.23
C ALA A 6 23.29 -8.38 0.11
N PRO A 7 21.98 -8.52 -0.15
CA PRO A 7 21.32 -7.78 -1.21
C PRO A 7 21.50 -6.26 -1.01
N GLY A 8 21.83 -5.55 -2.07
CA GLY A 8 21.96 -4.09 -2.06
C GLY A 8 20.65 -3.37 -1.70
N PRO A 9 20.71 -2.09 -1.28
CA PRO A 9 19.54 -1.29 -0.92
C PRO A 9 18.41 -1.28 -1.97
N ASP A 10 18.73 -1.18 -3.27
CA ASP A 10 17.71 -1.26 -4.35
C ASP A 10 17.00 -2.61 -4.37
N MET A 11 17.74 -3.71 -4.22
CA MET A 11 17.16 -5.05 -4.19
C MET A 11 16.26 -5.22 -2.96
N LYS A 12 16.68 -4.72 -1.79
CA LYS A 12 15.86 -4.72 -0.57
C LYS A 12 14.55 -3.96 -0.78
N ALA A 13 14.62 -2.77 -1.40
CA ALA A 13 13.44 -1.96 -1.72
C ALA A 13 12.43 -2.72 -2.60
N ARG A 14 12.91 -3.40 -3.65
CA ARG A 14 12.08 -4.22 -4.55
C ARG A 14 11.42 -5.40 -3.84
N ILE A 15 12.16 -6.09 -2.97
CA ILE A 15 11.62 -7.21 -2.19
C ILE A 15 10.52 -6.71 -1.24
N ILE A 16 10.78 -5.65 -0.48
CA ILE A 16 9.81 -5.08 0.46
C ILE A 16 8.55 -4.64 -0.28
N HIS A 17 8.69 -3.84 -1.34
CA HIS A 17 7.56 -3.38 -2.14
C HIS A 17 6.77 -4.54 -2.75
N GLY A 18 7.46 -5.55 -3.29
CA GLY A 18 6.81 -6.74 -3.86
C GLY A 18 5.98 -7.51 -2.83
N VAL A 19 6.50 -7.68 -1.60
CA VAL A 19 5.76 -8.32 -0.51
C VAL A 19 4.55 -7.49 -0.10
N MET A 20 4.71 -6.17 0.07
CA MET A 20 3.60 -5.28 0.45
C MET A 20 2.50 -5.24 -0.62
N LEU A 21 2.88 -5.19 -1.90
CA LEU A 21 1.94 -5.27 -3.01
C LEU A 21 1.20 -6.61 -3.03
N GLY A 22 1.93 -7.72 -2.85
CA GLY A 22 1.36 -9.05 -2.76
C GLY A 22 0.36 -9.18 -1.61
N ALA A 23 0.74 -8.72 -0.40
CA ALA A 23 -0.12 -8.74 0.78
C ALA A 23 -1.36 -7.85 0.61
N THR A 24 -1.17 -6.64 0.06
CA THR A 24 -2.25 -5.70 -0.25
C THR A 24 -3.27 -6.33 -1.18
N ILE A 25 -2.88 -7.16 -2.15
CA ILE A 25 -3.83 -7.85 -3.04
C ILE A 25 -4.43 -9.09 -2.37
N ALA A 26 -3.60 -9.92 -1.76
CA ALA A 26 -4.01 -11.23 -1.23
C ALA A 26 -5.04 -11.11 -0.11
N VAL A 27 -4.81 -10.24 0.89
CA VAL A 27 -5.66 -10.17 2.08
C VAL A 27 -7.08 -9.67 1.75
N PRO A 28 -7.29 -8.55 1.04
CA PRO A 28 -8.62 -8.11 0.61
C PRO A 28 -9.32 -9.12 -0.29
N THR A 29 -8.58 -9.82 -1.17
CA THR A 29 -9.14 -10.87 -2.03
C THR A 29 -9.64 -12.05 -1.21
N ILE A 30 -8.88 -12.50 -0.21
CA ILE A 30 -9.30 -13.55 0.72
C ILE A 30 -10.55 -13.10 1.47
N LEU A 31 -10.55 -11.91 2.06
CA LEU A 31 -11.70 -11.36 2.77
C LEU A 31 -12.95 -11.26 1.88
N ALA A 32 -12.79 -10.79 0.66
CA ALA A 32 -13.88 -10.74 -0.31
C ALA A 32 -14.43 -12.14 -0.63
N THR A 33 -13.54 -13.11 -0.84
CA THR A 33 -13.91 -14.51 -1.11
C THR A 33 -14.67 -15.11 0.08
N VAL A 34 -14.17 -14.93 1.30
CA VAL A 34 -14.84 -15.41 2.53
C VAL A 34 -16.24 -14.82 2.64
N ARG A 35 -16.42 -13.52 2.40
CA ARG A 35 -17.75 -12.90 2.42
C ARG A 35 -18.69 -13.49 1.37
N LEU A 36 -18.21 -13.65 0.14
CA LEU A 36 -19.01 -14.20 -0.96
C LEU A 36 -19.47 -15.64 -0.68
N LEU A 37 -18.64 -16.44 0.01
CA LEU A 37 -18.97 -17.81 0.40
C LEU A 37 -19.85 -17.90 1.66
N ALA A 38 -19.63 -17.03 2.65
CA ALA A 38 -20.32 -17.08 3.95
C ALA A 38 -21.66 -16.32 3.98
N GLY A 39 -21.94 -15.48 2.98
CA GLY A 39 -23.15 -14.64 2.94
C GLY A 39 -23.01 -13.35 3.78
N SER A 40 -24.14 -12.65 4.01
CA SER A 40 -24.12 -11.38 4.73
C SER A 40 -23.88 -11.57 6.24
N THR A 41 -22.93 -10.83 6.80
CA THR A 41 -22.55 -10.88 8.22
C THR A 41 -23.55 -10.25 9.20
N GLY A 42 -24.74 -9.80 8.77
CA GLY A 42 -25.83 -9.35 9.66
C GLY A 42 -25.55 -8.10 10.54
N THR A 43 -24.43 -7.41 10.37
CA THR A 43 -24.04 -6.27 11.21
C THR A 43 -24.45 -4.92 10.59
N GLU A 44 -25.67 -4.45 10.82
CA GLU A 44 -26.18 -3.21 10.20
C GLU A 44 -25.54 -1.91 10.77
N GLN A 45 -25.18 -1.88 12.06
CA GLN A 45 -24.72 -0.64 12.72
C GLN A 45 -23.23 -0.32 12.49
N PRO A 46 -22.28 -1.28 12.58
CA PRO A 46 -20.88 -1.07 12.21
C PRO A 46 -20.70 -0.69 10.72
N ALA A 47 -21.67 -1.04 9.88
CA ALA A 47 -21.57 -0.88 8.43
C ALA A 47 -21.59 0.58 7.96
N ARG A 48 -22.34 1.47 8.63
CA ARG A 48 -22.39 2.89 8.24
C ARG A 48 -21.08 3.63 8.54
N ILE A 49 -20.48 3.37 9.70
CA ILE A 49 -19.24 4.02 10.11
C ILE A 49 -18.10 3.59 9.17
N LEU A 50 -17.99 2.29 8.89
CA LEU A 50 -16.96 1.75 8.00
C LEU A 50 -17.12 2.20 6.53
N ALA A 51 -18.36 2.42 6.07
CA ALA A 51 -18.63 2.96 4.74
C ALA A 51 -18.07 4.37 4.52
N VAL A 52 -17.89 5.15 5.60
CA VAL A 52 -17.29 6.50 5.55
C VAL A 52 -15.79 6.45 5.85
N ILE A 53 -15.36 5.61 6.79
CA ILE A 53 -13.96 5.53 7.21
C ILE A 53 -13.05 5.06 6.07
N ALA A 54 -13.44 4.03 5.31
CA ALA A 54 -12.59 3.51 4.22
C ALA A 54 -12.27 4.56 3.14
N PRO A 55 -13.25 5.28 2.55
CA PRO A 55 -12.94 6.35 1.60
C PRO A 55 -12.23 7.54 2.25
N ALA A 56 -12.55 7.89 3.49
CA ALA A 56 -11.84 8.96 4.21
C ALA A 56 -10.36 8.61 4.44
N ALA A 57 -10.06 7.36 4.81
CA ALA A 57 -8.70 6.86 4.95
C ALA A 57 -7.97 6.85 3.61
N ALA A 58 -8.63 6.49 2.51
CA ALA A 58 -8.04 6.57 1.18
C ALA A 58 -7.71 8.02 0.77
N GLY A 59 -8.61 8.97 1.06
CA GLY A 59 -8.35 10.40 0.85
C GLY A 59 -7.16 10.91 1.68
N LEU A 60 -7.12 10.54 2.96
CA LEU A 60 -6.00 10.87 3.85
C LEU A 60 -4.69 10.26 3.35
N ALA A 61 -4.73 9.02 2.87
CA ALA A 61 -3.56 8.33 2.30
C ALA A 61 -3.00 9.09 1.10
N VAL A 62 -3.86 9.58 0.21
CA VAL A 62 -3.44 10.43 -0.92
C VAL A 62 -2.77 11.70 -0.40
N VAL A 63 -3.41 12.45 0.51
CA VAL A 63 -2.86 13.71 1.04
C VAL A 63 -1.51 13.51 1.70
N VAL A 64 -1.40 12.54 2.62
CA VAL A 64 -0.15 12.26 3.33
C VAL A 64 0.92 11.76 2.36
N SER A 65 0.55 11.00 1.33
CA SER A 65 1.52 10.55 0.32
C SER A 65 2.12 11.71 -0.48
N LEU A 66 1.31 12.72 -0.83
CA LEU A 66 1.78 13.92 -1.52
C LEU A 66 2.74 14.71 -0.63
N MET A 67 2.45 14.82 0.67
CA MET A 67 3.33 15.48 1.63
C MET A 67 4.66 14.75 1.81
N LEU A 68 4.63 13.42 1.89
CA LEU A 68 5.84 12.60 2.05
C LEU A 68 6.67 12.55 0.77
N ARG A 69 6.03 12.57 -0.41
CA ARG A 69 6.73 12.64 -1.70
C ARG A 69 7.63 13.87 -1.79
N GLY A 70 7.16 15.02 -1.31
CA GLY A 70 7.96 16.25 -1.29
C GLY A 70 9.17 16.20 -0.34
N ARG A 71 9.25 15.19 0.54
CA ARG A 71 10.38 14.98 1.46
C ARG A 71 11.45 14.02 0.93
N LEU A 72 11.17 13.31 -0.17
CA LEU A 72 12.18 12.46 -0.80
C LEU A 72 13.31 13.34 -1.31
N ALA A 73 14.54 13.01 -0.91
CA ALA A 73 15.71 13.79 -1.28
C ALA A 73 15.92 13.73 -2.80
N SER A 74 16.08 14.90 -3.43
CA SER A 74 16.43 15.02 -4.84
C SER A 74 17.82 14.39 -5.07
N GLN A 75 17.92 13.48 -6.04
CA GLN A 75 19.17 12.81 -6.36
C GLN A 75 20.15 13.81 -7.02
N PRO A 76 21.37 14.03 -6.47
CA PRO A 76 22.44 14.63 -7.26
C PRO A 76 22.73 13.68 -8.43
N ALA A 77 22.82 14.19 -9.65
CA ALA A 77 23.04 13.38 -10.86
C ALA A 77 24.28 12.47 -10.81
N SER A 78 25.19 12.68 -9.84
CA SER A 78 26.40 11.90 -9.59
C SER A 78 26.26 10.80 -8.53
N ALA A 79 25.14 10.71 -7.79
CA ALA A 79 24.94 9.73 -6.74
C ALA A 79 24.29 8.44 -7.29
N GLY A 80 24.93 7.29 -7.09
CA GLY A 80 24.39 5.99 -7.53
C GLY A 80 23.07 5.61 -6.84
N ARG A 81 22.28 4.74 -7.49
CA ARG A 81 20.94 4.30 -7.05
C ARG A 81 20.92 3.75 -5.61
N ASP A 82 21.95 3.04 -5.19
CA ASP A 82 22.03 2.49 -3.83
C ASP A 82 22.19 3.57 -2.76
N ALA A 83 22.87 4.68 -3.07
CA ALA A 83 22.99 5.80 -2.15
C ALA A 83 21.64 6.50 -1.95
N TRP A 84 20.85 6.66 -3.03
CA TRP A 84 19.51 7.22 -2.95
C TRP A 84 18.59 6.36 -2.07
N TRP A 85 18.59 5.03 -2.27
CA TRP A 85 17.80 4.12 -1.45
C TRP A 85 18.25 4.11 0.00
N THR A 86 19.55 4.18 0.26
CA THR A 86 20.05 4.26 1.65
C THR A 86 19.52 5.48 2.38
N ALA A 87 19.37 6.62 1.69
CA ALA A 87 18.82 7.85 2.27
C ALA A 87 17.28 7.87 2.36
N ASN A 88 16.57 7.24 1.42
CA ASN A 88 15.12 7.41 1.25
C ASN A 88 14.27 6.18 1.60
N LEU A 89 14.88 5.01 1.85
CA LEU A 89 14.15 3.76 2.06
C LEU A 89 13.12 3.87 3.19
N GLY A 90 13.43 4.55 4.30
CA GLY A 90 12.49 4.74 5.40
C GLY A 90 11.22 5.50 4.98
N THR A 91 11.39 6.59 4.23
CA THR A 91 10.26 7.39 3.72
C THR A 91 9.48 6.63 2.65
N ALA A 92 10.16 5.87 1.79
CA ALA A 92 9.51 5.02 0.80
C ALA A 92 8.68 3.91 1.46
N VAL A 93 9.19 3.25 2.49
CA VAL A 93 8.45 2.25 3.27
C VAL A 93 7.23 2.89 3.93
N ALA A 94 7.35 4.09 4.49
CA ALA A 94 6.18 4.79 5.07
C ALA A 94 5.08 5.07 4.03
N LEU A 95 5.46 5.47 2.81
CA LEU A 95 4.53 5.64 1.69
C LEU A 95 3.83 4.33 1.32
N TRP A 96 4.60 3.23 1.24
CA TRP A 96 4.05 1.92 0.92
C TRP A 96 3.13 1.40 2.03
N SER A 97 3.48 1.59 3.29
CA SER A 97 2.67 1.15 4.44
C SER A 97 1.35 1.90 4.51
N LEU A 98 1.34 3.18 4.15
CA LEU A 98 0.12 3.98 4.06
C LEU A 98 -0.83 3.44 2.98
N ALA A 99 -0.27 3.09 1.82
CA ALA A 99 -1.04 2.49 0.73
C ALA A 99 -1.54 1.08 1.09
N GLU A 100 -0.68 0.22 1.65
CA GLU A 100 -1.04 -1.11 2.12
C GLU A 100 -2.15 -1.06 3.16
N GLY A 101 -2.00 -0.23 4.20
CA GLY A 101 -3.02 -0.05 5.24
C GLY A 101 -4.38 0.38 4.67
N THR A 102 -4.37 1.23 3.64
CA THR A 102 -5.59 1.64 2.92
C THR A 102 -6.24 0.45 2.20
N GLY A 103 -5.44 -0.38 1.51
CA GLY A 103 -5.94 -1.57 0.81
C GLY A 103 -6.49 -2.64 1.76
N LEU A 104 -5.81 -2.87 2.90
CA LEU A 104 -6.28 -3.77 3.95
C LEU A 104 -7.61 -3.29 4.55
N LEU A 105 -7.70 -1.99 4.85
CA LEU A 105 -8.92 -1.39 5.39
C LEU A 105 -10.09 -1.48 4.39
N ALA A 106 -9.82 -1.34 3.08
CA ALA A 106 -10.83 -1.56 2.04
C ALA A 106 -11.37 -2.99 2.05
N GLY A 107 -10.50 -3.99 2.20
CA GLY A 107 -10.89 -5.40 2.33
C GLY A 107 -11.75 -5.66 3.57
N VAL A 108 -11.34 -5.12 4.72
CA VAL A 108 -12.10 -5.23 5.98
C VAL A 108 -13.46 -4.53 5.89
N ALA A 109 -13.50 -3.33 5.32
CA ALA A 109 -14.73 -2.59 5.12
C ALA A 109 -15.67 -3.35 4.18
N TYR A 110 -15.18 -3.94 3.09
CA TYR A 110 -16.00 -4.79 2.24
C TYR A 110 -16.52 -6.02 2.99
N PHE A 111 -15.63 -6.72 3.70
CA PHE A 111 -15.97 -7.92 4.47
C PHE A 111 -17.10 -7.68 5.46
N LEU A 112 -17.09 -6.53 6.15
CA LEU A 112 -18.10 -6.20 7.16
C LEU A 112 -19.37 -5.58 6.57
N THR A 113 -19.25 -4.75 5.53
CA THR A 113 -20.37 -3.92 5.04
C THR A 113 -21.03 -4.46 3.78
N GLY A 114 -20.28 -5.17 2.93
CA GLY A 114 -20.70 -5.55 1.58
C GLY A 114 -20.78 -4.39 0.59
N ASN A 115 -20.37 -3.19 0.97
CA ASN A 115 -20.34 -2.03 0.07
C ASN A 115 -19.17 -2.15 -0.91
N LEU A 116 -19.40 -2.89 -2.00
CA LEU A 116 -18.40 -3.15 -3.01
C LEU A 116 -17.88 -1.86 -3.68
N PRO A 117 -18.71 -0.88 -4.09
CA PRO A 117 -18.21 0.33 -4.73
C PRO A 117 -17.21 1.13 -3.87
N ALA A 118 -17.53 1.33 -2.59
CA ALA A 118 -16.65 2.09 -1.68
C ALA A 118 -15.33 1.36 -1.43
N ALA A 119 -15.39 0.04 -1.25
CA ALA A 119 -14.19 -0.76 -1.05
C ALA A 119 -13.31 -0.83 -2.30
N LEU A 120 -13.91 -1.00 -3.49
CA LEU A 120 -13.17 -1.01 -4.75
C LEU A 120 -12.46 0.32 -5.00
N LEU A 121 -13.10 1.45 -4.69
CA LEU A 121 -12.47 2.76 -4.82
C LEU A 121 -11.25 2.88 -3.90
N ALA A 122 -11.40 2.57 -2.61
CA ALA A 122 -10.30 2.64 -1.64
C ALA A 122 -9.15 1.67 -2.01
N PHE A 123 -9.49 0.46 -2.45
CA PHE A 123 -8.53 -0.53 -2.91
C PHE A 123 -7.79 -0.08 -4.18
N ALA A 124 -8.51 0.48 -5.16
CA ALA A 124 -7.90 1.01 -6.37
C ALA A 124 -6.92 2.15 -6.08
N ILE A 125 -7.25 3.03 -5.12
CA ILE A 125 -6.35 4.09 -4.66
C ILE A 125 -5.09 3.49 -4.02
N ALA A 126 -5.23 2.49 -3.15
CA ALA A 126 -4.10 1.80 -2.54
C ALA A 126 -3.15 1.19 -3.58
N ILE A 127 -3.70 0.47 -4.56
CA ILE A 127 -2.92 -0.12 -5.65
C ILE A 127 -2.26 0.97 -6.49
N LEU A 128 -2.99 2.03 -6.83
CA LEU A 128 -2.43 3.13 -7.61
C LEU A 128 -1.25 3.80 -6.89
N LEU A 129 -1.36 4.04 -5.59
CA LEU A 129 -0.26 4.60 -4.79
C LEU A 129 0.95 3.66 -4.78
N LEU A 130 0.76 2.36 -4.59
CA LEU A 130 1.86 1.38 -4.64
C LEU A 130 2.53 1.35 -6.02
N LEU A 131 1.76 1.46 -7.11
CA LEU A 131 2.31 1.49 -8.48
C LEU A 131 3.01 2.80 -8.79
N MET A 132 2.48 3.94 -8.33
CA MET A 132 3.10 5.25 -8.52
C MET A 132 4.41 5.38 -7.77
N TYR A 133 4.50 4.79 -6.58
CA TYR A 133 5.69 4.78 -5.74
C TYR A 133 6.50 3.48 -5.87
N ALA A 134 6.39 2.79 -7.01
CA ALA A 134 7.17 1.59 -7.26
C ALA A 134 8.68 1.89 -7.25
N PRO A 135 9.53 0.94 -6.80
CA PRO A 135 10.98 1.15 -6.74
C PRO A 135 11.61 1.58 -8.07
N SER A 136 11.09 1.08 -9.20
CA SER A 136 11.55 1.47 -10.53
C SER A 136 11.27 2.93 -10.88
N ARG A 137 10.31 3.59 -10.23
CA ARG A 137 9.92 4.98 -10.51
C ARG A 137 10.50 5.99 -9.51
N LEU A 138 10.93 5.52 -8.35
CA LEU A 138 11.47 6.36 -7.28
C LEU A 138 12.99 6.52 -7.37
N GLY A 139 13.70 5.53 -7.91
CA GLY A 139 15.17 5.54 -8.07
C GLY A 139 15.65 5.79 -9.51
N GLU A 140 14.82 6.47 -10.31
CA GLU A 140 15.15 7.10 -11.59
C GLU A 140 15.29 8.62 -11.40
#